data_AF-A0A151GQK4-F1
#
_entry.id   AF-A0A151GQK4-F1
#
_cell.length_a   1.000
_cell.length_b   1.000
_cell.length_c   1.000
_cell.angle_alpha   90.00
_cell.angle_beta   90.00
_cell.angle_gamma   90.00
#
_symmetry.space_group_name_H-M   'P 1'
#
loop_
_entity.id
_entity.type
_entity.pdbx_description
1 polymer ?
#
loop_
_entity_poly.entity_id
_entity_poly.type
_entity_poly.pdbx_seq_one_letter_code
_entity_poly.pdbx_strand_id
1 'polypeptide(L)'
;MKFIGAIIFAAVASAGVLAELESEDFVPAVGVSEALAIASNKTAAAFATFRQKLEASGDIDPFANFAVEAHLEFIETEFGHVQIQLLRYKETADAGKCVAVGEAMKPISTEFKAAADLILQKTAESLKQTVQLRLKPITMILAKTDKIFSPKNCQRRTKKPSLAGSRPGIYR
;
A
#
# COMPACT_ATOMS: atom_id res chain seq x y z
N MET A 1 4.01 17.46 20.91
CA MET A 1 4.84 17.81 19.73
C MET A 1 5.67 16.64 19.16
N LYS A 2 6.11 15.61 19.92
CA LYS A 2 6.89 14.47 19.38
C LYS A 2 6.10 13.50 18.47
N PHE A 3 4.76 13.46 18.61
CA PHE A 3 3.85 12.58 17.87
C PHE A 3 3.68 12.96 16.40
N ILE A 4 3.47 14.25 16.11
CA ILE A 4 3.26 14.77 14.75
C ILE A 4 4.49 14.51 13.85
N GLY A 5 5.71 14.72 14.39
CA GLY A 5 6.95 14.43 13.67
C GLY A 5 7.14 12.96 13.29
N ALA A 6 6.54 12.02 14.03
CA ALA A 6 6.58 10.60 13.68
C ALA A 6 5.64 10.26 12.53
N ILE A 7 4.48 10.92 12.44
CA ILE A 7 3.52 10.73 11.35
C ILE A 7 4.07 11.33 10.05
N ILE A 8 4.64 12.53 10.12
CA ILE A 8 5.35 13.16 8.99
C ILE A 8 6.45 12.23 8.47
N PHE A 9 7.24 11.63 9.38
CA PHE A 9 8.32 10.73 9.00
C PHE A 9 7.83 9.47 8.26
N ALA A 10 6.72 8.87 8.69
CA ALA A 10 6.14 7.70 8.02
C ALA A 10 5.51 8.04 6.66
N ALA A 11 4.83 9.19 6.58
CA ALA A 11 4.27 9.72 5.34
C ALA A 11 5.37 10.04 4.30
N VAL A 12 6.41 10.76 4.71
CA VAL A 12 7.54 11.13 3.82
C VAL A 12 8.35 9.90 3.40
N ALA A 13 8.55 8.91 4.28
CA ALA A 13 9.17 7.64 3.91
C ALA A 13 8.35 6.88 2.84
N SER A 14 7.02 6.92 2.94
CA SER A 14 6.11 6.29 1.97
C SER A 14 6.15 6.98 0.60
N ALA A 15 6.27 8.31 0.57
CA ALA A 15 6.40 9.10 -0.66
C ALA A 15 7.79 8.98 -1.32
N GLY A 16 8.85 8.92 -0.53
CA GLY A 16 10.20 8.67 -1.04
C GLY A 16 10.32 7.28 -1.70
N VAL A 17 9.57 6.31 -1.19
CA VAL A 17 9.43 4.98 -1.78
C VAL A 17 8.72 5.01 -3.15
N LEU A 18 7.72 5.88 -3.33
CA LEU A 18 7.08 6.09 -4.63
C LEU A 18 8.05 6.69 -5.66
N ALA A 19 8.83 7.68 -5.22
CA ALA A 19 9.82 8.35 -6.06
C ALA A 19 10.96 7.41 -6.50
N GLU A 20 11.39 6.48 -5.64
CA GLU A 20 12.38 5.44 -6.01
C GLU A 20 11.83 4.50 -7.10
N LEU A 21 10.53 4.17 -7.06
CA LEU A 21 9.85 3.34 -8.06
C LEU A 21 9.53 4.07 -9.38
N GLU A 22 9.42 5.39 -9.37
CA GLU A 22 9.24 6.20 -10.60
C GLU A 22 10.55 6.48 -11.34
N SER A 23 11.71 6.27 -10.70
CA SER A 23 12.98 6.51 -11.38
C SER A 23 13.21 5.46 -12.48
N GLU A 24 13.30 5.94 -13.72
CA GLU A 24 13.55 5.13 -14.92
C GLU A 24 14.85 4.31 -14.82
N ASP A 25 15.78 4.71 -13.94
CA ASP A 25 17.07 4.05 -13.72
C ASP A 25 17.02 2.90 -12.70
N PHE A 26 16.15 2.95 -11.68
CA PHE A 26 16.14 1.95 -10.61
C PHE A 26 15.35 0.69 -10.96
N VAL A 27 14.20 0.86 -11.62
CA VAL A 27 13.27 -0.23 -11.94
C VAL A 27 13.82 -1.28 -12.92
N PRO A 28 14.58 -0.93 -13.97
CA PRO A 28 15.19 -1.91 -14.87
C PRO A 28 16.34 -2.68 -14.22
N ALA A 29 17.05 -2.07 -13.27
CA ALA A 29 18.26 -2.63 -12.65
C ALA A 29 17.95 -3.68 -11.57
N VAL A 30 16.92 -3.45 -10.76
CA VAL A 30 16.54 -4.33 -9.63
C VAL A 30 15.26 -5.12 -9.95
N GLY A 31 14.51 -4.74 -10.96
CA GLY A 31 13.21 -5.34 -11.27
C GLY A 31 12.10 -4.85 -10.34
N VAL A 32 10.92 -4.59 -10.93
CA VAL A 32 9.76 -3.98 -10.23
C VAL A 32 9.38 -4.70 -8.93
N SER A 33 9.40 -6.03 -8.91
CA SER A 33 9.00 -6.82 -7.74
C SER A 33 9.97 -6.71 -6.56
N GLU A 34 11.27 -6.59 -6.83
CA GLU A 34 12.30 -6.47 -5.79
C GLU A 34 12.41 -5.02 -5.30
N ALA A 35 12.36 -4.06 -6.22
CA ALA A 35 12.23 -2.64 -5.90
C ALA A 35 11.02 -2.39 -4.99
N LEU A 36 9.86 -2.98 -5.34
CA LEU A 36 8.64 -2.90 -4.53
C LEU A 36 8.78 -3.59 -3.17
N ALA A 37 9.51 -4.70 -3.07
CA ALA A 37 9.75 -5.38 -1.79
C ALA A 37 10.63 -4.54 -0.85
N ILE A 38 11.69 -3.91 -1.36
CA ILE A 38 12.55 -3.00 -0.59
C ILE A 38 11.74 -1.79 -0.10
N ALA A 39 11.04 -1.15 -1.04
CA ALA A 39 10.08 -0.09 -0.79
C ALA A 39 9.09 -0.44 0.33
N SER A 40 8.45 -1.60 0.21
CA SER A 40 7.47 -2.09 1.17
C SER A 40 8.06 -2.31 2.56
N ASN A 41 9.24 -2.91 2.65
CA ASN A 41 9.91 -3.14 3.93
C ASN A 41 10.33 -1.82 4.61
N LYS A 42 10.81 -0.83 3.84
CA LYS A 42 11.12 0.52 4.37
C LYS A 42 9.85 1.19 4.93
N THR A 43 8.75 1.14 4.18
CA THR A 43 7.47 1.72 4.60
C THR A 43 6.89 0.99 5.82
N ALA A 44 6.94 -0.34 5.84
CA ALA A 44 6.53 -1.16 6.99
C ALA A 44 7.36 -0.82 8.24
N ALA A 45 8.68 -0.68 8.11
CA ALA A 45 9.55 -0.27 9.22
C ALA A 45 9.22 1.15 9.73
N ALA A 46 8.85 2.07 8.84
CA ALA A 46 8.41 3.40 9.21
C ALA A 46 7.08 3.37 9.99
N PHE A 47 6.10 2.56 9.57
CA PHE A 47 4.85 2.33 10.32
C PHE A 47 5.10 1.65 11.67
N ALA A 48 5.99 0.66 11.73
CA ALA A 48 6.37 0.01 12.98
C ALA A 48 7.02 1.01 13.96
N THR A 49 7.91 1.87 13.47
CA THR A 49 8.52 2.95 14.26
C THR A 49 7.49 3.96 14.73
N PHE A 50 6.53 4.31 13.86
CA PHE A 50 5.40 5.17 14.22
C PHE A 50 4.56 4.53 15.34
N ARG A 51 4.21 3.24 15.19
CA ARG A 51 3.47 2.48 16.21
C ARG A 51 4.19 2.51 17.54
N GLN A 52 5.48 2.20 17.60
CA GLN A 52 6.27 2.24 18.85
C GLN A 52 6.28 3.64 19.50
N LYS A 53 6.40 4.70 18.69
CA LYS A 53 6.34 6.09 19.19
C LYS A 53 4.95 6.47 19.70
N LEU A 54 3.90 6.00 19.02
CA LEU A 54 2.51 6.19 19.44
C LEU A 54 2.21 5.38 20.70
N GLU A 55 2.71 4.15 20.84
CA GLU A 55 2.59 3.34 22.07
C GLU A 55 3.21 4.06 23.27
N ALA A 56 4.37 4.70 23.07
CA ALA A 56 5.06 5.47 24.10
C ALA A 56 4.43 6.84 24.41
N SER A 57 3.46 7.32 23.62
CA SER A 57 2.76 8.59 23.88
C SER A 57 1.51 8.42 24.73
N GLY A 58 1.03 9.50 25.33
CA GLY A 58 -0.31 9.54 25.93
C GLY A 58 -1.43 9.53 24.89
N ASP A 59 -2.66 9.77 25.33
CA ASP A 59 -3.84 9.85 24.47
C ASP A 59 -3.71 10.94 23.40
N ILE A 60 -4.34 10.73 22.25
CA ILE A 60 -4.35 11.70 21.14
C ILE A 60 -5.35 12.80 21.48
N ASP A 61 -4.83 14.00 21.76
CA ASP A 61 -5.65 15.18 21.99
C ASP A 61 -6.33 15.69 20.68
N PRO A 62 -7.37 16.54 20.78
CA PRO A 62 -8.09 17.04 19.60
C PRO A 62 -7.23 17.83 18.59
N PHE A 63 -6.12 18.45 19.01
CA PHE A 63 -5.23 19.18 18.10
C PHE A 63 -4.29 18.21 17.36
N ALA A 64 -3.80 17.20 18.05
CA ALA A 64 -3.07 16.08 17.47
C ALA A 64 -3.94 15.31 16.47
N ASN A 65 -5.26 15.24 16.68
CA ASN A 65 -6.19 14.64 15.74
C ASN A 65 -6.20 15.36 14.37
N PHE A 66 -6.16 16.68 14.33
CA PHE A 66 -6.08 17.42 13.06
C PHE A 66 -4.82 17.06 12.27
N ALA A 67 -3.67 16.94 12.95
CA ALA A 67 -2.43 16.51 12.32
C ALA A 67 -2.52 15.06 11.82
N VAL A 68 -3.13 14.16 12.60
CA VAL A 68 -3.39 12.77 12.16
C VAL A 68 -4.23 12.76 10.89
N GLU A 69 -5.31 13.53 10.83
CA GLU A 69 -6.19 13.59 9.66
C GLU A 69 -5.46 14.05 8.39
N ALA A 70 -4.70 15.16 8.46
CA ALA A 70 -3.94 15.67 7.32
C ALA A 70 -2.91 14.65 6.79
N HIS A 71 -2.32 13.86 7.68
CA HIS A 71 -1.39 12.81 7.27
C HIS A 71 -2.07 11.57 6.74
N LEU A 72 -3.23 11.19 7.27
CA LEU A 72 -4.02 10.10 6.70
C LEU A 72 -4.46 10.44 5.27
N GLU A 73 -4.83 11.69 4.99
CA GLU A 73 -5.15 12.16 3.64
C GLU A 73 -3.95 12.05 2.68
N PHE A 74 -2.76 12.44 3.14
CA PHE A 74 -1.53 12.27 2.37
C PHE A 74 -1.25 10.79 2.08
N ILE A 75 -1.33 9.93 3.09
CA ILE A 75 -1.12 8.49 2.97
C ILE A 75 -2.14 7.85 2.01
N GLU A 76 -3.40 8.27 2.08
CA GLU A 76 -4.46 7.84 1.16
C GLU A 76 -4.11 8.18 -0.29
N THR A 77 -3.68 9.42 -0.53
CA THR A 77 -3.28 9.90 -1.87
C THR A 77 -2.14 9.07 -2.43
N GLU A 78 -1.09 8.88 -1.64
CA GLU A 78 0.09 8.10 -2.05
C GLU A 78 -0.26 6.63 -2.33
N PHE A 79 -1.02 5.98 -1.45
CA PHE A 79 -1.47 4.60 -1.70
C PHE A 79 -2.39 4.49 -2.91
N GLY A 80 -3.21 5.51 -3.18
CA GLY A 80 -4.00 5.61 -4.40
C GLY A 80 -3.11 5.60 -5.65
N HIS A 81 -2.05 6.40 -5.67
CA HIS A 81 -1.08 6.43 -6.76
C HIS A 81 -0.35 5.09 -6.92
N VAL A 82 0.16 4.49 -5.83
CA VAL A 82 0.76 3.14 -5.86
C VAL A 82 -0.20 2.15 -6.51
N GLN A 83 -1.45 2.12 -6.06
CA GLN A 83 -2.43 1.15 -6.54
C GLN A 83 -2.67 1.29 -8.06
N ILE A 84 -2.74 2.52 -8.57
CA ILE A 84 -2.89 2.77 -10.02
C ILE A 84 -1.68 2.24 -10.79
N GLN A 85 -0.45 2.51 -10.32
CA GLN A 85 0.77 2.03 -10.98
C GLN A 85 0.88 0.50 -10.95
N LEU A 86 0.55 -0.12 -9.81
CA LEU A 86 0.50 -1.58 -9.70
C LEU A 86 -0.55 -2.18 -10.63
N LEU A 87 -1.73 -1.56 -10.75
CA LEU A 87 -2.76 -2.00 -11.69
C LEU A 87 -2.28 -1.98 -13.15
N ARG A 88 -1.53 -0.94 -13.54
CA ARG A 88 -0.89 -0.87 -14.87
C ARG A 88 0.17 -1.95 -15.05
N TYR A 89 1.06 -2.13 -14.07
CA TYR A 89 2.08 -3.18 -14.11
C TYR A 89 1.47 -4.59 -14.20
N LYS A 90 0.33 -4.82 -13.53
CA LYS A 90 -0.43 -6.07 -13.64
C LYS A 90 -0.85 -6.39 -15.07
N GLU A 91 -1.00 -5.37 -15.92
CA GLU A 91 -1.42 -5.59 -17.31
C GLU A 91 -0.37 -6.35 -18.12
N THR A 92 0.91 -6.14 -17.80
CA THR A 92 2.08 -6.69 -18.50
C THR A 92 2.80 -7.78 -17.71
N ALA A 93 2.53 -7.91 -16.41
CA ALA A 93 3.16 -8.92 -15.55
C ALA A 93 2.60 -10.34 -15.81
N ASP A 94 3.49 -11.33 -15.83
CA ASP A 94 3.09 -12.74 -15.77
C ASP A 94 2.48 -13.10 -14.39
N ALA A 95 1.92 -14.30 -14.28
CA ALA A 95 1.25 -14.73 -13.05
C ALA A 95 2.20 -14.78 -11.84
N GLY A 96 3.47 -15.15 -12.02
CA GLY A 96 4.46 -15.21 -10.94
C GLY A 96 4.81 -13.82 -10.43
N LYS A 97 5.11 -12.90 -11.34
CA LYS A 97 5.38 -11.48 -11.01
C LYS A 97 4.17 -10.78 -10.39
N CYS A 98 2.96 -11.10 -10.85
CA CYS A 98 1.72 -10.61 -10.26
C CYS A 98 1.57 -11.06 -8.80
N VAL A 99 1.82 -12.33 -8.49
CA VAL A 99 1.75 -12.83 -7.10
C VAL A 99 2.86 -12.22 -6.24
N ALA A 100 4.07 -12.07 -6.77
CA ALA A 100 5.19 -11.45 -6.05
C ALA A 100 4.87 -10.01 -5.62
N VAL A 101 4.16 -9.24 -6.44
CA VAL A 101 3.66 -7.90 -6.07
C VAL A 101 2.69 -7.99 -4.87
N GLY A 102 1.77 -8.95 -4.88
CA GLY A 102 0.84 -9.15 -3.76
C GLY A 102 1.56 -9.51 -2.46
N GLU A 103 2.55 -10.41 -2.52
CA GLU A 103 3.37 -10.77 -1.36
C GLU A 103 4.21 -9.58 -0.87
N ALA A 104 4.78 -8.80 -1.78
CA ALA A 104 5.56 -7.61 -1.45
C ALA A 104 4.72 -6.55 -0.72
N MET A 105 3.41 -6.43 -0.98
CA MET A 105 2.55 -5.44 -0.31
C MET A 105 2.06 -5.85 1.09
N LYS A 106 2.17 -7.14 1.47
CA LYS A 106 1.68 -7.63 2.77
C LYS A 106 2.29 -6.94 3.99
N PRO A 107 3.62 -6.69 4.07
CA PRO A 107 4.22 -6.03 5.22
C PRO A 107 3.59 -4.66 5.52
N ILE A 108 3.36 -3.85 4.47
CA ILE A 108 2.67 -2.56 4.61
C ILE A 108 1.25 -2.77 5.14
N SER A 109 0.48 -3.70 4.57
CA SER A 109 -0.92 -3.97 4.96
C SER A 109 -1.01 -4.35 6.45
N THR A 110 -0.10 -5.19 6.92
CA THR A 110 -0.02 -5.63 8.32
C THR A 110 0.36 -4.48 9.26
N GLU A 111 1.44 -3.75 8.98
CA GLU A 111 1.91 -2.68 9.86
C GLU A 111 0.97 -1.47 9.86
N PHE A 112 0.40 -1.12 8.71
CA PHE A 112 -0.61 -0.06 8.63
C PHE A 112 -1.84 -0.40 9.46
N LYS A 113 -2.34 -1.65 9.37
CA LYS A 113 -3.50 -2.07 10.18
C LYS A 113 -3.19 -1.99 11.68
N ALA A 114 -2.02 -2.47 12.11
CA ALA A 114 -1.61 -2.38 13.51
C ALA A 114 -1.50 -0.91 13.99
N ALA A 115 -0.96 -0.02 13.15
CA ALA A 115 -0.90 1.41 13.43
C ALA A 115 -2.31 2.03 13.48
N ALA A 116 -3.19 1.71 12.54
CA ALA A 116 -4.56 2.20 12.48
C ALA A 116 -5.40 1.80 13.71
N ASP A 117 -5.29 0.54 14.12
CA ASP A 117 -5.95 0.02 15.32
C ASP A 117 -5.46 0.77 16.58
N LEU A 118 -4.15 1.04 16.67
CA LEU A 118 -3.58 1.80 17.77
C LEU A 118 -4.01 3.28 17.77
N ILE A 119 -4.08 3.92 16.59
CA ILE A 119 -4.62 5.29 16.48
C ILE A 119 -6.05 5.31 17.00
N LEU A 120 -6.90 4.37 16.59
CA LEU A 120 -8.29 4.28 17.06
C LEU A 120 -8.38 4.03 18.58
N GLN A 121 -7.50 3.19 19.13
CA GLN A 121 -7.45 2.93 20.57
C GLN A 121 -7.07 4.17 21.37
N LYS A 122 -6.10 4.95 20.88
CA LYS A 122 -5.58 6.14 21.56
C LYS A 122 -6.33 7.43 21.24
N THR A 123 -7.26 7.40 20.29
CA THR A 123 -8.14 8.53 19.97
C THR A 123 -9.28 8.59 20.98
N ALA A 124 -9.58 9.79 21.48
CA ALA A 124 -10.74 10.03 22.34
C ALA A 124 -12.04 9.53 21.68
N GLU A 125 -12.96 8.94 22.46
CA GLU A 125 -14.20 8.32 21.95
C GLU A 125 -15.00 9.26 21.03
N SER A 126 -15.06 10.55 21.36
CA SER A 126 -15.76 11.58 20.58
C SER A 126 -15.20 11.80 19.17
N LEU A 127 -13.95 11.41 18.91
CA LEU A 127 -13.25 11.60 17.64
C LEU A 127 -13.02 10.29 16.88
N LYS A 128 -13.27 9.12 17.51
CA LYS A 128 -13.04 7.81 16.89
C LYS A 128 -13.79 7.64 15.58
N GLN A 129 -15.02 8.13 15.49
CA GLN A 129 -15.81 8.01 14.26
C GLN A 129 -15.17 8.81 13.10
N THR A 130 -14.66 10.02 13.37
CA THR A 130 -13.97 10.84 12.38
C THR A 130 -12.70 10.16 11.90
N VAL A 131 -11.86 9.69 12.83
CA VAL A 131 -10.63 8.97 12.51
C VAL A 131 -10.92 7.68 11.73
N GLN A 132 -11.94 6.92 12.13
CA GLN A 132 -12.35 5.71 11.44
C GLN A 132 -12.79 5.98 10.00
N LEU A 133 -13.52 7.08 9.76
CA LEU A 133 -13.91 7.50 8.41
C LEU A 133 -12.69 7.83 7.55
N ARG A 134 -11.61 8.38 8.12
CA ARG A 134 -10.35 8.68 7.43
C ARG A 134 -9.46 7.45 7.20
N LEU A 135 -9.51 6.46 8.08
CA LEU A 135 -8.75 5.21 7.93
C LEU A 135 -9.39 4.25 6.91
N LYS A 136 -10.71 4.36 6.70
CA LYS A 136 -11.48 3.45 5.84
C LYS A 136 -11.02 3.43 4.37
N PRO A 137 -10.74 4.57 3.69
CA PRO A 137 -10.24 4.54 2.32
C PRO A 137 -8.92 3.79 2.17
N ILE A 138 -7.95 4.05 3.07
CA ILE A 138 -6.62 3.42 3.03
C ILE A 138 -6.73 1.91 3.22
N THR A 139 -7.47 1.48 4.25
CA THR A 139 -7.72 0.04 4.49
C THR A 139 -8.43 -0.63 3.31
N MET A 140 -9.35 0.07 2.64
CA MET A 140 -9.99 -0.42 1.42
C MET A 140 -9.02 -0.52 0.24
N ILE A 141 -8.11 0.45 0.06
CA ILE A 141 -7.08 0.42 -1.00
C ILE A 141 -6.17 -0.79 -0.79
N LEU A 142 -5.67 -0.99 0.43
CA LEU A 142 -4.80 -2.13 0.76
C LEU A 142 -5.52 -3.47 0.55
N ALA A 143 -6.74 -3.62 1.08
CA ALA A 143 -7.53 -4.84 0.90
C ALA A 143 -7.88 -5.14 -0.58
N LYS A 144 -8.17 -4.10 -1.37
CA LYS A 144 -8.38 -4.24 -2.82
C LYS A 144 -7.10 -4.70 -3.50
N THR A 145 -5.96 -4.13 -3.17
CA THR A 145 -4.64 -4.50 -3.70
C THR A 145 -4.35 -5.97 -3.40
N ASP A 146 -4.49 -6.41 -2.16
CA ASP A 146 -4.32 -7.82 -1.75
C ASP A 146 -5.21 -8.76 -2.56
N LYS A 147 -6.48 -8.39 -2.75
CA LYS A 147 -7.43 -9.17 -3.56
C LYS A 147 -6.99 -9.23 -5.02
N ILE A 148 -6.62 -8.09 -5.61
CA ILE A 148 -6.22 -7.96 -7.03
C ILE A 148 -4.99 -8.83 -7.33
N PHE A 149 -4.01 -8.87 -6.44
CA PHE A 149 -2.75 -9.60 -6.59
C PHE A 149 -2.76 -10.98 -5.92
N SER A 150 -3.92 -11.46 -5.47
CA SER A 150 -4.06 -12.82 -4.96
C SER A 150 -3.74 -13.88 -6.04
N PRO A 151 -3.19 -15.05 -5.67
CA PRO A 151 -2.86 -16.12 -6.61
C PRO A 151 -4.02 -16.49 -7.54
N LYS A 152 -5.23 -16.56 -7.01
CA LYS A 152 -6.45 -16.85 -7.76
C LYS A 152 -6.74 -15.82 -8.86
N ASN A 153 -6.52 -14.53 -8.59
CA ASN A 153 -6.78 -13.46 -9.55
C ASN A 153 -5.63 -13.25 -10.54
N CYS A 154 -4.38 -13.51 -10.14
CA CYS A 154 -3.24 -13.52 -11.05
C CYS A 154 -3.33 -14.68 -12.06
N GLN A 155 -3.76 -15.89 -11.63
CA GLN A 155 -3.89 -17.07 -12.51
C GLN A 155 -5.09 -17.03 -13.46
N ARG A 156 -6.19 -16.33 -13.12
CA ARG A 156 -7.37 -16.24 -14.01
C ARG A 156 -7.08 -15.56 -15.34
N ARG A 157 -6.04 -14.72 -15.43
CA ARG A 157 -5.72 -13.93 -16.63
C ARG A 157 -4.89 -14.71 -17.66
N THR A 158 -4.05 -15.66 -17.22
CA THR A 158 -3.27 -16.54 -18.12
C THR A 158 -4.16 -17.57 -18.84
N LYS A 159 -5.40 -17.76 -18.38
CA LYS A 159 -6.39 -18.63 -19.01
C LYS A 159 -7.31 -17.91 -20.00
N LYS A 160 -7.10 -16.63 -20.33
CA LYS A 160 -7.74 -16.10 -21.55
C LYS A 160 -7.20 -16.95 -22.71
N PRO A 161 -8.04 -17.73 -23.41
CA PRO A 161 -7.58 -18.50 -24.55
C PRO A 161 -6.91 -17.50 -25.49
N SER A 162 -5.62 -17.67 -25.73
CA SER A 162 -4.95 -16.93 -26.79
C SER A 162 -5.79 -17.17 -28.04
N LEU A 163 -6.32 -16.09 -28.61
CA LEU A 163 -7.06 -16.10 -29.87
C LEU A 163 -6.11 -16.38 -31.06
N ALA A 164 -5.08 -17.21 -30.82
CA ALA A 164 -3.97 -17.54 -31.71
C ALA A 164 -4.00 -19.04 -32.09
N GLY A 165 -5.18 -19.68 -32.04
CA GLY A 165 -5.30 -21.11 -32.32
C GLY A 165 -6.63 -21.60 -32.89
N SER A 166 -7.60 -20.74 -33.18
CA SER A 166 -8.94 -21.17 -33.65
C SER A 166 -9.22 -20.87 -35.12
N ARG A 167 -8.25 -21.15 -36.00
CA ARG A 167 -8.54 -21.57 -37.39
C ARG A 167 -7.62 -22.70 -37.84
N PRO A 168 -7.85 -23.95 -37.39
CA PRO A 168 -7.32 -25.10 -38.10
C PRO A 168 -8.19 -25.30 -39.36
N GLY A 169 -7.63 -25.01 -40.54
CA GLY A 169 -8.12 -25.60 -41.80
C GLY A 169 -9.31 -24.95 -42.51
N ILE A 170 -9.24 -23.67 -42.90
CA ILE A 170 -10.07 -23.14 -43.99
C ILE A 170 -9.16 -22.43 -45.00
N TYR A 171 -8.34 -23.21 -45.70
CA TYR A 171 -7.81 -22.92 -47.04
C TYR A 171 -7.59 -24.27 -47.74
N ARG A 172 -8.69 -24.85 -48.18
CA ARG A 172 -8.83 -25.50 -49.49
C ARG A 172 -10.18 -25.11 -50.04
#